data_AF-A0A7S1ZB79-F1
#
_entry.id   AF-A0A7S1ZB79-F1
#
_cell.length_a   1.000
_cell.length_b   1.000
_cell.length_c   1.000
_cell.angle_alpha   90.00
_cell.angle_beta   90.00
_cell.angle_gamma   90.00
#
_symmetry.space_group_name_H-M   'P 1'
#
loop_
_entity.id
_entity.type
_entity.pdbx_description
1 polymer ?
#
loop_
_entity_poly.entity_id
_entity_poly.type
_entity_poly.pdbx_seq_one_letter_code
_entity_poly.pdbx_strand_id
1 'polypeptide(L)'
;MPPNEKSICQILPSFDGSSQNDKQNSWYLSTILNATRFPDDKDYIHHDWTFTLLSEVLPFLLNDEESSELVVNPDVQLRIEYFARMVVQRIQTHLHSNYFQKKKPPPPIKIAVVGGSIPEGRECIIQSSKIKIPSGSIMSNPTYCAWPYRLESFLNSFLGLEVVKVVNLAEEGTDLGFATRLFQHRLLPSFLWNNNVEDGERNGFDLVIVAYETREIMFGETANDGGSSSSEEKEVARKQQLNKFVNAVDGLSCATPPPLIIHLDDLPTVVGGNTHEENVIATATKQKKRKQQQVLGGDNILSVRYADIVNRVLKTDDDTSFGMEGHVVMTWIVAHALADITSQYCSSYQKDGTSAIKIQQMLNENKLNACSSNENKKESPCTFAWFASPKGAGTLSKPIELNQYILPHIIEN
;
A
#
# COMPACT_ATOMS: atom_id res chain seq x y z
N MET A 1 4.38 28.04 30.50
CA MET A 1 3.47 26.96 30.08
C MET A 1 3.91 26.53 28.69
N PRO A 2 4.23 25.25 28.44
CA PRO A 2 4.44 24.80 27.08
C PRO A 2 3.16 25.05 26.28
N PRO A 3 3.24 25.43 24.99
CA PRO A 3 2.06 25.63 24.16
C PRO A 3 1.23 24.35 24.19
N ASN A 4 -0.10 24.48 24.34
CA ASN A 4 -1.05 23.37 24.30
C ASN A 4 -0.72 22.44 23.12
N GLU A 5 -0.01 21.35 23.40
CA GLU A 5 0.33 20.31 22.44
C GLU A 5 -0.96 19.62 22.07
N LYS A 6 -1.61 20.17 21.04
CA LYS A 6 -2.68 19.45 20.38
C LYS A 6 -2.07 18.15 19.88
N SER A 7 -2.49 17.04 20.48
CA SER A 7 -2.17 15.70 19.97
C SER A 7 -2.48 15.69 18.47
N ILE A 8 -1.71 14.97 17.65
CA ILE A 8 -2.03 14.84 16.23
C ILE A 8 -3.48 14.37 15.99
N CYS A 9 -4.05 13.62 16.94
CA CYS A 9 -5.47 13.25 16.95
C CYS A 9 -6.45 14.43 17.07
N GLN A 10 -5.97 15.64 17.35
CA GLN A 10 -6.74 16.89 17.35
C GLN A 10 -6.43 17.77 16.12
N ILE A 11 -5.40 17.42 15.35
CA ILE A 11 -4.98 18.13 14.14
C ILE A 11 -5.53 17.43 12.90
N LEU A 12 -5.55 16.09 12.90
CA LEU A 12 -6.16 15.31 11.83
C LEU A 12 -7.65 15.67 11.76
N PRO A 13 -8.12 16.17 10.60
CA PRO A 13 -9.54 16.45 10.43
C PRO A 13 -10.33 15.15 10.64
N SER A 14 -11.41 15.23 11.42
CA SER A 14 -12.39 14.15 11.43
C SER A 14 -12.95 14.03 10.01
N PHE A 15 -12.85 12.84 9.43
CA PHE A 15 -13.39 12.52 8.11
C PHE A 15 -14.89 12.19 8.15
N ASP A 16 -15.59 12.50 9.25
CA ASP A 16 -16.95 12.05 9.52
C ASP A 16 -18.05 12.62 8.60
N GLY A 17 -17.70 13.29 7.50
CA GLY A 17 -18.62 13.84 6.49
C GLY A 17 -19.61 14.87 7.03
N SER A 18 -19.59 15.16 8.34
CA SER A 18 -20.68 15.82 9.05
C SER A 18 -20.43 17.31 9.28
N SER A 19 -19.19 17.79 9.12
CA SER A 19 -18.89 19.22 9.21
C SER A 19 -19.00 19.94 7.85
N GLN A 20 -20.20 20.44 7.56
CA GLN A 20 -20.49 21.36 6.44
C GLN A 20 -19.87 22.75 6.62
N ASN A 21 -18.60 22.86 7.03
CA ASN A 21 -17.93 24.15 7.08
C ASN A 21 -17.13 24.36 5.79
N ASP A 22 -17.65 25.15 4.86
CA ASP A 22 -17.00 25.47 3.57
C ASP A 22 -15.53 25.88 3.71
N LYS A 23 -15.18 26.52 4.84
CA LYS A 23 -13.79 26.90 5.15
C LYS A 23 -12.87 25.71 5.41
N GLN A 24 -13.37 24.67 6.08
CA GLN A 24 -12.60 23.45 6.36
C GLN A 24 -12.36 22.66 5.08
N ASN A 25 -13.39 22.56 4.22
CA ASN A 25 -13.29 21.92 2.91
C ASN A 25 -12.27 22.64 2.00
N SER A 26 -12.29 23.98 1.98
CA SER A 26 -11.34 24.78 1.21
C SER A 26 -9.88 24.57 1.65
N TRP A 27 -9.63 24.58 2.97
CA TRP A 27 -8.28 24.31 3.49
C TRP A 27 -7.80 22.90 3.16
N TYR A 28 -8.66 21.90 3.35
CA TYR A 28 -8.34 20.50 3.09
C TYR A 28 -7.98 20.25 1.62
N LEU A 29 -8.80 20.76 0.69
CA LEU A 29 -8.54 20.71 -0.75
C LEU A 29 -7.20 21.35 -1.10
N SER A 30 -6.94 22.57 -0.62
CA SER A 30 -5.68 23.27 -0.92
C SER A 30 -4.46 22.50 -0.39
N THR A 31 -4.60 21.81 0.74
CA THR A 31 -3.53 21.01 1.35
C THR A 31 -3.26 19.75 0.54
N ILE A 32 -4.30 19.02 0.10
CA ILE A 32 -4.14 17.86 -0.79
C ILE A 32 -3.46 18.27 -2.10
N LEU A 33 -3.93 19.35 -2.72
CA LEU A 33 -3.39 19.83 -3.99
C LEU A 33 -1.90 20.18 -3.84
N ASN A 34 -1.57 20.99 -2.83
CA ASN A 34 -0.18 21.34 -2.54
C ASN A 34 0.69 20.11 -2.23
N ALA A 35 0.17 19.10 -1.54
CA ALA A 35 0.90 17.86 -1.26
C ALA A 35 1.03 16.93 -2.47
N THR A 36 0.12 17.03 -3.44
CA THR A 36 0.13 16.23 -4.69
C THR A 36 1.11 16.79 -5.71
N ARG A 37 1.43 18.08 -5.60
CA ARG A 37 2.33 18.80 -6.48
C ARG A 37 3.73 18.17 -6.50
N PHE A 38 4.30 18.07 -7.69
CA PHE A 38 5.68 17.59 -7.84
C PHE A 38 6.72 18.64 -7.44
N PRO A 39 7.91 18.20 -6.98
CA PRO A 39 9.00 19.12 -6.64
C PRO A 39 9.48 20.02 -7.79
N ASP A 40 9.37 19.56 -9.05
CA ASP A 40 9.81 20.30 -10.24
C ASP A 40 8.72 21.16 -10.87
N ASP A 41 7.45 20.96 -10.52
CA ASP A 41 6.33 21.78 -10.98
C ASP A 41 6.25 23.12 -10.21
N LYS A 42 7.25 23.99 -10.40
CA LYS A 42 7.41 25.27 -9.67
C LYS A 42 6.30 26.31 -9.91
N ASP A 43 5.61 26.21 -11.03
CA ASP A 43 4.50 27.11 -11.37
C ASP A 43 3.13 26.45 -11.15
N TYR A 44 3.13 25.21 -10.65
CA TYR A 44 1.95 24.36 -10.49
C TYR A 44 1.09 24.30 -11.76
N ILE A 45 1.74 24.09 -12.92
CA ILE A 45 1.10 24.08 -14.24
C ILE A 45 0.00 23.01 -14.34
N HIS A 46 0.09 21.97 -13.52
CA HIS A 46 -0.87 20.86 -13.45
C HIS A 46 -1.96 21.08 -12.40
N HIS A 47 -2.06 22.27 -11.79
CA HIS A 47 -3.04 22.58 -10.74
C HIS A 47 -4.47 22.28 -11.20
N ASP A 48 -4.91 22.86 -12.31
CA ASP A 48 -6.31 22.76 -12.74
C ASP A 48 -6.69 21.32 -13.10
N TRP A 49 -5.80 20.59 -13.76
CA TRP A 49 -6.01 19.16 -14.02
C TRP A 49 -6.09 18.35 -12.73
N THR A 50 -5.16 18.58 -11.79
CA THR A 50 -5.15 17.88 -10.50
C THR A 50 -6.40 18.21 -9.69
N PHE A 51 -6.87 19.46 -9.76
CA PHE A 51 -8.09 19.91 -9.13
C PHE A 51 -9.32 19.23 -9.72
N THR A 52 -9.45 19.18 -11.05
CA THR A 52 -10.54 18.46 -11.73
C THR A 52 -10.54 16.99 -11.33
N LEU A 53 -9.38 16.33 -11.40
CA LEU A 53 -9.24 14.92 -11.00
C LEU A 53 -9.63 14.70 -9.54
N LEU A 54 -9.17 15.55 -8.62
CA LEU A 54 -9.52 15.47 -7.21
C LEU A 54 -11.01 15.69 -6.98
N SER A 55 -11.63 16.62 -7.69
CA SER A 55 -13.06 16.92 -7.57
C SER A 55 -13.94 15.74 -8.01
N GLU A 56 -13.46 14.91 -8.94
CA GLU A 56 -14.12 13.69 -9.36
C GLU A 56 -13.95 12.57 -8.32
N VAL A 57 -12.76 12.44 -7.73
CA VAL A 57 -12.43 11.36 -6.77
C VAL A 57 -12.99 11.63 -5.37
N LEU A 58 -12.96 12.88 -4.91
CA LEU A 58 -13.24 13.25 -3.53
C LEU A 58 -14.62 12.80 -3.02
N PRO A 59 -15.72 12.93 -3.80
CA PRO A 59 -17.01 12.42 -3.36
C PRO A 59 -17.01 10.92 -3.05
N PHE A 60 -16.13 10.11 -3.66
CA PHE A 60 -16.03 8.68 -3.37
C PHE A 60 -15.19 8.40 -2.14
N LEU A 61 -14.13 9.17 -1.93
CA LEU A 61 -13.31 9.06 -0.72
C LEU A 61 -14.11 9.45 0.52
N LEU A 62 -14.96 10.49 0.41
CA LEU A 62 -15.72 11.02 1.55
C LEU A 62 -17.08 10.36 1.77
N ASN A 63 -17.81 9.99 0.70
CA ASN A 63 -19.17 9.45 0.83
C ASN A 63 -19.20 7.93 0.83
N ASP A 64 -18.23 7.27 1.44
CA ASP A 64 -18.29 5.83 1.65
C ASP A 64 -19.30 5.51 2.78
N GLU A 65 -20.56 5.91 2.62
CA GLU A 65 -21.68 5.48 3.47
C GLU A 65 -21.85 3.95 3.43
N GLU A 66 -21.26 3.28 2.41
CA GLU A 66 -21.15 1.83 2.33
C GLU A 66 -19.96 1.25 3.12
N SER A 67 -19.12 2.06 3.77
CA SER A 67 -18.12 1.61 4.76
C SER A 67 -18.76 1.24 6.11
N SER A 68 -19.97 0.69 6.06
CA SER A 68 -20.69 0.18 7.22
C SER A 68 -19.83 -0.86 7.93
N GLU A 69 -19.42 -0.55 9.18
CA GLU A 69 -18.67 -1.40 10.10
C GLU A 69 -17.84 -2.49 9.40
N LEU A 70 -16.64 -2.13 8.96
CA LEU A 70 -15.69 -3.12 8.44
C LEU A 70 -15.59 -4.22 9.51
N VAL A 71 -16.14 -5.41 9.24
CA VAL A 71 -16.02 -6.55 10.15
C VAL A 71 -14.60 -7.05 9.99
N VAL A 72 -13.69 -6.40 10.69
CA VAL A 72 -12.27 -6.73 10.68
C VAL A 72 -12.06 -7.97 11.55
N ASN A 73 -11.28 -8.93 11.05
CA ASN A 73 -10.76 -9.99 11.91
C ASN A 73 -10.05 -9.35 13.13
N PRO A 74 -10.29 -9.81 14.37
CA PRO A 74 -9.66 -9.25 15.57
C PRO A 74 -8.12 -9.13 15.48
N ASP A 75 -7.45 -10.08 14.82
CA ASP A 75 -6.00 -10.04 14.64
C ASP A 75 -5.57 -8.92 13.69
N VAL A 76 -6.32 -8.70 12.61
CA VAL A 76 -6.12 -7.56 11.70
C VAL A 76 -6.41 -6.25 12.41
N GLN A 77 -7.49 -6.18 13.22
CA GLN A 77 -7.82 -5.01 14.02
C GLN A 77 -6.67 -4.65 14.98
N LEU A 78 -6.06 -5.63 15.62
CA LEU A 78 -4.90 -5.42 16.49
C LEU A 78 -3.70 -4.84 15.72
N ARG A 79 -3.44 -5.33 14.49
CA ARG A 79 -2.38 -4.78 13.62
C ARG A 79 -2.68 -3.36 13.19
N ILE A 80 -3.93 -3.06 12.85
CA ILE A 80 -4.40 -1.71 12.49
C ILE A 80 -4.17 -0.75 13.66
N GLU A 81 -4.63 -1.10 14.87
CA GLU A 81 -4.45 -0.26 16.07
C GLU A 81 -2.98 -0.06 16.41
N TYR A 82 -2.18 -1.12 16.30
CA TYR A 82 -0.74 -1.04 16.52
C TYR A 82 -0.03 -0.13 15.51
N PHE A 83 -0.35 -0.28 14.22
CA PHE A 83 0.19 0.55 13.16
C PHE A 83 -0.21 2.02 13.36
N ALA A 84 -1.50 2.30 13.59
CA ALA A 84 -1.99 3.65 13.82
C ALA A 84 -1.37 4.32 15.06
N ARG A 85 -1.23 3.58 16.16
CA ARG A 85 -0.50 4.05 17.35
C ARG A 85 0.93 4.43 17.01
N MET A 86 1.62 3.57 16.27
CA MET A 86 3.01 3.81 15.87
C MET A 86 3.14 5.06 14.98
N VAL A 87 2.23 5.24 14.02
CA VAL A 87 2.15 6.46 13.17
C VAL A 87 2.00 7.71 14.03
N VAL A 88 0.99 7.72 14.92
CA VAL A 88 0.71 8.84 15.83
C VAL A 88 1.93 9.17 16.70
N GLN A 89 2.54 8.15 17.32
CA GLN A 89 3.71 8.33 18.18
C GLN A 89 4.93 8.86 17.43
N ARG A 90 5.20 8.37 16.22
CA ARG A 90 6.33 8.85 15.41
C ARG A 90 6.13 10.30 15.00
N ILE A 91 4.95 10.65 14.49
CA ILE A 91 4.68 12.04 14.08
C ILE A 91 4.77 12.98 15.29
N GLN A 92 4.17 12.61 16.43
CA GLN A 92 4.33 13.38 17.66
C GLN A 92 5.81 13.54 18.02
N THR A 93 6.60 12.46 18.00
CA THR A 93 8.03 12.53 18.34
C THR A 93 8.81 13.43 17.37
N HIS A 94 8.51 13.43 16.07
CA HIS A 94 9.07 14.38 15.10
C HIS A 94 8.74 15.83 15.46
N LEU A 95 7.47 16.11 15.77
CA LEU A 95 7.02 17.46 16.14
C LEU A 95 7.74 17.96 17.41
N HIS A 96 7.92 17.11 18.42
CA HIS A 96 8.62 17.49 19.66
C HIS A 96 10.14 17.63 19.47
N SER A 97 10.77 16.71 18.73
CA SER A 97 12.23 16.74 18.50
C SER A 97 12.66 17.97 17.73
N ASN A 98 11.94 18.30 16.65
CA ASN A 98 12.21 19.51 15.86
C ASN A 98 12.10 20.81 16.68
N TYR A 99 11.26 20.81 17.72
CA TYR A 99 10.98 22.02 18.48
C TYR A 99 11.94 22.26 19.66
N PHE A 100 12.36 21.20 20.37
CA PHE A 100 12.98 21.38 21.69
C PHE A 100 14.40 20.84 21.86
N GLN A 101 14.83 19.83 21.11
CA GLN A 101 16.09 19.14 21.39
C GLN A 101 16.72 18.68 20.08
N LYS A 102 17.99 19.03 19.82
CA LYS A 102 18.80 18.56 18.67
C LYS A 102 19.05 17.03 18.70
N LYS A 103 18.01 16.24 18.98
CA LYS A 103 18.01 14.78 18.93
C LYS A 103 17.79 14.36 17.49
N LYS A 104 18.40 13.23 17.11
CA LYS A 104 18.13 12.57 15.84
C LYS A 104 16.61 12.33 15.73
N PRO A 105 15.95 12.69 14.62
CA PRO A 105 14.53 12.41 14.43
C PRO A 105 14.29 10.89 14.51
N PRO A 106 13.09 10.44 14.92
CA PRO A 106 12.79 9.02 14.91
C PRO A 106 12.83 8.47 13.47
N PRO A 107 13.04 7.15 13.29
CA PRO A 107 13.10 6.56 11.97
C PRO A 107 11.76 6.70 11.21
N PRO A 108 11.80 6.90 9.88
CA PRO A 108 10.59 7.00 9.08
C PRO A 108 9.81 5.68 9.06
N ILE A 109 8.49 5.77 8.92
CA ILE A 109 7.57 4.66 8.73
C ILE A 109 7.93 3.98 7.41
N LYS A 110 8.37 2.73 7.48
CA LYS A 110 8.81 1.98 6.29
C LYS A 110 7.64 1.22 5.66
N ILE A 111 7.32 1.54 4.42
CA ILE A 111 6.25 0.93 3.65
C ILE A 111 6.89 0.14 2.50
N ALA A 112 6.70 -1.17 2.45
CA ALA A 112 7.01 -1.95 1.24
C ALA A 112 5.79 -1.97 0.32
N VAL A 113 5.99 -1.78 -0.98
CA VAL A 113 4.95 -2.02 -1.99
C VAL A 113 5.42 -3.15 -2.90
N VAL A 114 4.67 -4.25 -2.96
CA VAL A 114 4.87 -5.31 -3.96
C VAL A 114 3.71 -5.30 -4.94
N GLY A 115 3.98 -5.64 -6.19
CA GLY A 115 2.96 -5.73 -7.23
C GLY A 115 3.61 -5.90 -8.60
N GLY A 116 2.79 -5.86 -9.64
CA GLY A 116 3.27 -5.95 -11.01
C GLY A 116 3.56 -4.60 -11.64
N SER A 117 3.15 -4.48 -12.90
CA SER A 117 3.53 -3.37 -13.79
C SER A 117 3.06 -1.98 -13.31
N ILE A 118 1.85 -1.88 -12.78
CA ILE A 118 1.28 -0.60 -12.32
C ILE A 118 2.11 0.01 -11.17
N PRO A 119 2.29 -0.65 -10.01
CA PRO A 119 3.11 -0.07 -8.94
C PRO A 119 4.58 0.12 -9.36
N GLU A 120 5.11 -0.63 -10.33
CA GLU A 120 6.45 -0.37 -10.90
C GLU A 120 6.53 1.00 -11.62
N GLY A 121 5.42 1.47 -12.19
CA GLY A 121 5.33 2.74 -12.92
C GLY A 121 5.11 2.59 -14.42
N ARG A 122 4.64 1.42 -14.87
CA ARG A 122 4.17 1.27 -16.26
C ARG A 122 2.97 2.17 -16.51
N GLU A 123 2.81 2.58 -17.76
CA GLU A 123 1.75 3.49 -18.21
C GLU A 123 1.79 4.89 -17.59
N CYS A 124 2.92 5.26 -17.00
CA CYS A 124 3.25 6.63 -16.62
C CYS A 124 3.31 7.64 -17.80
N ILE A 125 3.07 7.19 -19.03
CA ILE A 125 3.04 8.03 -20.21
C ILE A 125 1.67 8.71 -20.27
N ILE A 126 1.65 10.05 -20.19
CA ILE A 126 0.46 10.83 -20.51
C ILE A 126 0.23 10.72 -22.02
N GLN A 127 -0.46 9.67 -22.46
CA GLN A 127 -0.97 9.58 -23.83
C GLN A 127 -2.26 10.39 -24.00
N SER A 128 -2.91 10.82 -22.90
CA SER A 128 -4.06 11.71 -22.98
C SER A 128 -3.61 13.08 -23.52
N SER A 129 -4.04 13.40 -24.74
CA SER A 129 -3.70 14.60 -25.52
C SER A 129 -3.95 15.96 -24.84
N LYS A 130 -4.49 15.96 -23.61
CA LYS A 130 -4.95 17.14 -22.88
C LYS A 130 -3.86 17.74 -21.98
N ILE A 131 -2.85 16.98 -21.55
CA ILE A 131 -1.84 17.48 -20.58
C ILE A 131 -0.43 17.21 -21.13
N LYS A 132 0.29 18.28 -21.46
CA LYS A 132 1.69 18.16 -21.88
C LYS A 132 2.57 18.13 -20.64
N ILE A 133 3.24 17.01 -20.37
CA ILE A 133 4.38 17.00 -19.44
C ILE A 133 5.49 17.85 -20.07
N PRO A 134 6.04 18.86 -19.37
CA PRO A 134 7.20 19.59 -19.86
C PRO A 134 8.36 18.64 -20.17
N SER A 135 9.02 18.84 -21.32
CA SER A 135 10.22 18.07 -21.65
C SER A 135 11.27 18.21 -20.55
N GLY A 136 11.71 17.09 -19.99
CA GLY A 136 12.66 17.06 -18.87
C GLY A 136 12.04 17.06 -17.47
N SER A 137 10.71 17.06 -17.35
CA SER A 137 10.07 16.86 -16.04
C SER A 137 10.38 15.48 -15.47
N ILE A 138 10.58 15.42 -14.16
CA ILE A 138 10.78 14.19 -13.41
C ILE A 138 9.59 13.24 -13.57
N MET A 139 8.40 13.76 -13.86
CA MET A 139 7.18 12.99 -14.13
C MET A 139 7.28 12.07 -15.36
N SER A 140 8.20 12.36 -16.28
CA SER A 140 8.43 11.49 -17.44
C SER A 140 9.19 10.21 -17.09
N ASN A 141 9.80 10.14 -15.91
CA ASN A 141 10.48 8.95 -15.42
C ASN A 141 9.45 8.04 -14.69
N PRO A 142 9.28 6.78 -15.15
CA PRO A 142 8.36 5.81 -14.54
C PRO A 142 8.48 5.70 -13.03
N THR A 143 9.72 5.71 -12.50
CA THR A 143 9.98 5.57 -11.05
C THR A 143 9.33 6.68 -10.23
N TYR A 144 9.34 7.91 -10.74
CA TYR A 144 8.83 9.08 -10.02
C TYR A 144 7.36 9.34 -10.31
N CYS A 145 6.85 8.86 -11.44
CA CYS A 145 5.43 8.90 -11.74
C CYS A 145 4.65 7.81 -11.00
N ALA A 146 5.26 6.67 -10.70
CA ALA A 146 4.60 5.55 -10.02
C ALA A 146 3.95 6.00 -8.70
N TRP A 147 2.75 5.47 -8.44
CA TRP A 147 1.97 5.84 -7.27
C TRP A 147 2.69 5.55 -5.93
N PRO A 148 3.58 4.54 -5.78
CA PRO A 148 4.33 4.33 -4.53
C PRO A 148 5.28 5.49 -4.21
N TYR A 149 5.99 6.03 -5.21
CA TYR A 149 6.85 7.19 -5.02
C TYR A 149 6.03 8.44 -4.68
N ARG A 150 4.93 8.64 -5.43
CA ARG A 150 3.98 9.73 -5.17
C ARG A 150 3.37 9.64 -3.77
N LEU A 151 3.10 8.44 -3.27
CA LEU A 151 2.59 8.23 -1.91
C LEU A 151 3.60 8.69 -0.86
N GLU A 152 4.89 8.37 -1.00
CA GLU A 152 5.94 8.90 -0.12
C GLU A 152 5.95 10.44 -0.14
N SER A 153 6.02 11.02 -1.34
CA SER A 153 6.07 12.47 -1.53
C SER A 153 4.82 13.15 -0.97
N PHE A 154 3.64 12.60 -1.25
CA PHE A 154 2.36 13.12 -0.80
C PHE A 154 2.25 13.11 0.73
N LEU A 155 2.51 11.97 1.38
CA LEU A 155 2.39 11.86 2.83
C LEU A 155 3.39 12.78 3.56
N ASN A 156 4.64 12.83 3.09
CA ASN A 156 5.65 13.69 3.70
C ASN A 156 5.35 15.19 3.48
N SER A 157 4.84 15.56 2.30
CA SER A 157 4.45 16.95 2.00
C SER A 157 3.19 17.36 2.75
N PHE A 158 2.19 16.48 2.84
CA PHE A 158 0.95 16.70 3.56
C PHE A 158 1.19 16.90 5.06
N LEU A 159 2.10 16.13 5.65
CA LEU A 159 2.46 16.24 7.06
C LEU A 159 3.50 17.33 7.33
N GLY A 160 4.20 17.81 6.30
CA GLY A 160 5.33 18.73 6.43
C GLY A 160 6.54 18.12 7.16
N LEU A 161 6.69 16.79 7.10
CA LEU A 161 7.67 16.01 7.86
C LEU A 161 8.17 14.84 7.00
N GLU A 162 9.45 14.49 7.11
CA GLU A 162 10.02 13.27 6.52
C GLU A 162 9.76 12.06 7.42
N VAL A 163 8.49 11.66 7.54
CA VAL A 163 8.04 10.60 8.46
C VAL A 163 7.74 9.29 7.76
N VAL A 164 7.71 9.24 6.43
CA VAL A 164 7.38 8.05 5.63
C VAL A 164 8.51 7.76 4.64
N LYS A 165 8.84 6.47 4.51
CA LYS A 165 9.71 5.93 3.47
C LYS A 165 9.00 4.77 2.77
N VAL A 166 8.77 4.90 1.46
CA VAL A 166 8.21 3.86 0.61
C VAL A 166 9.35 3.17 -0.15
N VAL A 167 9.33 1.85 -0.13
CA VAL A 167 10.24 0.98 -0.86
C VAL A 167 9.41 0.25 -1.91
N ASN A 168 9.56 0.66 -3.16
CA ASN A 168 8.89 0.02 -4.28
C ASN A 168 9.65 -1.27 -4.65
N LEU A 169 9.00 -2.41 -4.42
CA LEU A 169 9.48 -3.76 -4.74
C LEU A 169 8.63 -4.39 -5.86
N ALA A 170 7.82 -3.57 -6.54
CA ALA A 170 7.04 -4.02 -7.67
C ALA A 170 7.92 -4.27 -8.90
N GLU A 171 7.56 -5.30 -9.66
CA GLU A 171 8.29 -5.75 -10.84
C GLU A 171 7.28 -6.33 -11.84
N GLU A 172 7.23 -5.82 -13.06
CA GLU A 172 6.40 -6.35 -14.12
C GLU A 172 6.69 -7.81 -14.42
N GLY A 173 5.63 -8.54 -14.79
CA GLY A 173 5.74 -9.96 -15.15
C GLY A 173 5.99 -10.87 -13.95
N THR A 174 5.89 -10.32 -12.73
CA THR A 174 5.91 -11.08 -11.48
C THR A 174 4.51 -11.25 -10.91
N ASP A 175 4.40 -12.13 -9.91
CA ASP A 175 3.16 -12.45 -9.24
C ASP A 175 3.33 -12.48 -7.71
N LEU A 176 2.25 -12.77 -6.99
CA LEU A 176 2.30 -12.88 -5.54
C LEU A 176 3.24 -14.00 -5.05
N GLY A 177 3.48 -15.03 -5.88
CA GLY A 177 4.43 -16.10 -5.60
C GLY A 177 5.89 -15.62 -5.61
N PHE A 178 6.24 -14.72 -6.53
CA PHE A 178 7.52 -14.03 -6.54
C PHE A 178 7.73 -13.22 -5.25
N ALA A 179 6.78 -12.37 -4.89
CA ALA A 179 6.85 -11.58 -3.66
C ALA A 179 6.95 -12.48 -2.43
N THR A 180 6.16 -13.56 -2.37
CA THR A 180 6.23 -14.55 -1.27
C THR A 180 7.65 -15.07 -1.06
N ARG A 181 8.38 -15.39 -2.14
CA ARG A 181 9.76 -15.87 -2.04
C ARG A 181 10.74 -14.80 -1.59
N LEU A 182 10.56 -13.54 -2.02
CA LEU A 182 11.38 -12.42 -1.55
C LEU A 182 11.35 -12.31 -0.02
N PHE A 183 10.15 -12.38 0.56
CA PHE A 183 9.93 -12.32 2.00
C PHE A 183 10.36 -13.60 2.71
N GLN A 184 9.92 -14.76 2.23
CA GLN A 184 10.19 -16.06 2.85
C GLN A 184 11.69 -16.37 2.96
N HIS A 185 12.47 -15.98 1.93
CA HIS A 185 13.92 -16.24 1.87
C HIS A 185 14.77 -15.00 2.20
N ARG A 186 14.14 -13.89 2.64
CA ARG A 186 14.81 -12.64 3.00
C ARG A 186 15.76 -12.12 1.91
N LEU A 187 15.33 -12.20 0.65
CA LEU A 187 16.15 -11.85 -0.51
C LEU A 187 16.33 -10.35 -0.72
N LEU A 188 15.66 -9.51 0.07
CA LEU A 188 15.88 -8.07 0.00
C LEU A 188 17.25 -7.69 0.59
N PRO A 189 17.84 -6.57 0.12
CA PRO A 189 19.08 -6.05 0.70
C PRO A 189 19.05 -5.95 2.22
N SER A 190 20.18 -6.29 2.86
CA SER A 190 20.28 -6.33 4.32
C SER A 190 19.93 -5.02 4.99
N PHE A 191 20.15 -3.86 4.37
CA PHE A 191 19.77 -2.55 4.93
C PHE A 191 18.26 -2.32 5.01
N LEU A 192 17.45 -3.08 4.25
CA LEU A 192 15.99 -3.07 4.39
C LEU A 192 15.54 -3.91 5.58
N TRP A 193 16.34 -4.90 5.97
CA TRP A 193 16.07 -5.79 7.10
C TRP A 193 16.68 -5.30 8.41
N ASN A 194 17.93 -4.86 8.35
CA ASN A 194 18.77 -4.50 9.47
C ASN A 194 18.89 -2.98 9.50
N ASN A 195 18.15 -2.37 10.40
CA ASN A 195 18.60 -1.10 10.93
C ASN A 195 19.52 -1.43 12.10
N ASN A 196 20.65 -0.74 12.18
CA ASN A 196 21.61 -0.92 13.27
C ASN A 196 20.85 -0.87 14.61
N VAL A 197 20.83 -2.00 15.32
CA VAL A 197 20.13 -2.17 16.60
C VAL A 197 20.58 -1.11 17.63
N GLU A 198 21.77 -0.55 17.43
CA GLU A 198 22.36 0.51 18.25
C GLU A 198 21.47 1.77 18.35
N ASP A 199 20.64 2.07 17.34
CA ASP A 199 19.76 3.24 17.36
C ASP A 199 18.33 2.94 17.86
N GLY A 200 18.05 1.70 18.30
CA GLY A 200 16.71 1.26 18.68
C GLY A 200 15.72 1.24 17.51
N GLU A 201 16.23 1.33 16.27
CA GLU A 201 15.41 1.25 15.07
C GLU A 201 14.89 -0.18 14.88
N ARG A 202 13.63 -0.30 14.48
CA ARG A 202 13.05 -1.60 14.17
C ARG A 202 13.63 -2.15 12.88
N ASN A 203 13.78 -3.47 12.87
CA ASN A 203 14.12 -4.25 11.70
C ASN A 203 12.87 -4.50 10.84
N GLY A 204 12.99 -4.29 9.53
CA GLY A 204 11.93 -4.57 8.56
C GLY A 204 10.97 -3.41 8.28
N PHE A 205 9.81 -3.77 7.71
CA PHE A 205 8.77 -2.84 7.30
C PHE A 205 7.70 -2.67 8.39
N ASP A 206 7.09 -1.50 8.45
CA ASP A 206 5.95 -1.20 9.30
C ASP A 206 4.61 -1.53 8.60
N LEU A 207 4.60 -1.42 7.27
CA LEU A 207 3.46 -1.70 6.40
C LEU A 207 3.93 -2.40 5.12
N VAL A 208 3.16 -3.38 4.64
CA VAL A 208 3.36 -4.02 3.34
C VAL A 208 2.08 -3.89 2.53
N ILE A 209 2.18 -3.29 1.34
CA ILE A 209 1.08 -3.14 0.40
C ILE A 209 1.26 -4.13 -0.74
N VAL A 210 0.23 -4.96 -0.97
CA VAL A 210 0.15 -5.95 -2.04
C VAL A 210 -0.76 -5.38 -3.12
N ALA A 211 -0.17 -5.05 -4.26
CA ALA A 211 -0.80 -4.38 -5.39
C ALA A 211 -0.59 -5.17 -6.70
N TYR A 212 -0.65 -6.50 -6.61
CA TYR A 212 -0.77 -7.34 -7.80
C TYR A 212 -2.21 -7.27 -8.30
N GLU A 213 -2.38 -7.19 -9.62
CA GLU A 213 -3.70 -7.29 -10.22
C GLU A 213 -4.32 -8.66 -9.94
N THR A 214 -5.65 -8.74 -9.89
CA THR A 214 -6.37 -10.01 -9.80
C THR A 214 -5.95 -10.93 -10.93
N ARG A 215 -5.66 -10.37 -12.11
CA ARG A 215 -5.15 -11.13 -13.27
C ARG A 215 -3.75 -11.69 -13.00
N GLU A 216 -2.85 -10.91 -12.41
CA GLU A 216 -1.49 -11.33 -12.03
C GLU A 216 -1.49 -12.44 -10.99
N ILE A 217 -2.49 -12.49 -10.09
CA ILE A 217 -2.65 -13.59 -9.14
C ILE A 217 -3.13 -14.89 -9.83
N MET A 218 -3.72 -14.80 -11.03
CA MET A 218 -4.32 -15.93 -11.76
C MET A 218 -3.45 -16.54 -12.86
N PHE A 219 -2.33 -15.91 -13.24
CA PHE A 219 -1.46 -16.37 -14.34
C PHE A 219 -0.70 -17.70 -14.08
N GLY A 220 -1.03 -18.43 -13.02
CA GLY A 220 -0.68 -19.84 -12.88
C GLY A 220 -1.31 -20.73 -13.98
N GLU A 221 -2.37 -20.28 -14.65
CA GLU A 221 -3.03 -20.94 -15.78
C GLU A 221 -2.51 -20.42 -17.12
N THR A 222 -1.25 -20.68 -17.44
CA THR A 222 -0.77 -20.50 -18.81
C THR A 222 -1.47 -21.48 -19.76
N ALA A 223 -2.52 -20.97 -20.41
CA ALA A 223 -2.73 -20.99 -21.87
C ALA A 223 -3.00 -22.31 -22.64
N ASN A 224 -2.98 -23.52 -22.06
CA ASN A 224 -3.19 -24.74 -22.89
C ASN A 224 -4.13 -25.81 -22.34
N ASP A 225 -4.53 -25.79 -21.08
CA ASP A 225 -5.53 -26.74 -20.58
C ASP A 225 -6.90 -26.08 -20.61
N GLY A 226 -7.72 -26.44 -21.60
CA GLY A 226 -9.11 -25.98 -21.78
C GLY A 226 -10.08 -26.42 -20.66
N GLY A 227 -9.59 -26.65 -19.44
CA GLY A 227 -10.41 -26.88 -18.26
C GLY A 227 -10.94 -25.54 -17.74
N SER A 228 -12.25 -25.32 -17.85
CA SER A 228 -12.90 -24.20 -17.19
C SER A 228 -12.87 -24.43 -15.67
N SER A 229 -11.80 -24.00 -15.00
CA SER A 229 -11.80 -23.88 -13.54
C SER A 229 -13.01 -23.04 -13.12
N SER A 230 -13.78 -23.49 -12.15
CA SER A 230 -14.90 -22.70 -11.64
C SER A 230 -14.39 -21.38 -10.99
N SER A 231 -15.23 -20.34 -10.97
CA SER A 231 -14.90 -19.07 -10.29
C SER A 231 -14.54 -19.27 -8.81
N GLU A 232 -15.08 -20.32 -8.19
CA GLU A 232 -14.82 -20.69 -6.80
C GLU A 232 -13.42 -21.26 -6.59
N GLU A 233 -12.98 -22.20 -7.45
CA GLU A 233 -11.62 -22.76 -7.41
C GLU A 233 -10.55 -21.67 -7.55
N LYS A 234 -10.80 -20.73 -8.46
CA LYS A 234 -9.97 -19.55 -8.69
C LYS A 234 -9.85 -18.66 -7.44
N GLU A 235 -10.97 -18.40 -6.78
CA GLU A 235 -10.98 -17.64 -5.53
C GLU A 235 -10.29 -18.38 -4.37
N VAL A 236 -10.44 -19.70 -4.28
CA VAL A 236 -9.74 -20.53 -3.29
C VAL A 236 -8.23 -20.50 -3.53
N ALA A 237 -7.77 -20.65 -4.78
CA ALA A 237 -6.36 -20.58 -5.13
C ALA A 237 -5.76 -19.20 -4.79
N ARG A 238 -6.49 -18.12 -5.10
CA ARG A 238 -6.10 -16.74 -4.76
C ARG A 238 -5.91 -16.56 -3.25
N LYS A 239 -6.87 -17.02 -2.44
CA LYS A 239 -6.78 -16.99 -0.96
C LYS A 239 -5.60 -17.80 -0.45
N GLN A 240 -5.34 -18.97 -1.01
CA GLN A 240 -4.19 -19.80 -0.61
C GLN A 240 -2.86 -19.10 -0.91
N GLN A 241 -2.71 -18.43 -2.06
CA GLN A 241 -1.51 -17.67 -2.37
C GLN A 241 -1.34 -16.47 -1.42
N LEU A 242 -2.41 -15.74 -1.13
CA LEU A 242 -2.40 -14.63 -0.18
C LEU A 242 -2.00 -15.07 1.22
N ASN A 243 -2.53 -16.20 1.70
CA ASN A 243 -2.15 -16.77 2.98
C ASN A 243 -0.67 -17.20 3.03
N LYS A 244 -0.13 -17.75 1.94
CA LYS A 244 1.31 -18.05 1.85
C LYS A 244 2.14 -16.78 1.93
N PHE A 245 1.73 -15.71 1.25
CA PHE A 245 2.40 -14.41 1.32
C PHE A 245 2.36 -13.83 2.74
N VAL A 246 1.18 -13.81 3.37
CA VAL A 246 1.01 -13.32 4.74
C VAL A 246 1.91 -14.08 5.70
N ASN A 247 1.96 -15.41 5.62
CA ASN A 247 2.85 -16.23 6.43
C ASN A 247 4.34 -15.93 6.19
N ALA A 248 4.73 -15.62 4.95
CA ALA A 248 6.09 -15.26 4.61
C ALA A 248 6.49 -13.90 5.21
N VAL A 249 5.57 -12.92 5.19
CA VAL A 249 5.76 -11.60 5.81
C VAL A 249 5.80 -11.70 7.33
N ASP A 250 4.89 -12.47 7.92
CA ASP A 250 4.83 -12.68 9.38
C ASP A 250 6.06 -13.43 9.91
N GLY A 251 6.65 -14.32 9.10
CA GLY A 251 7.87 -15.05 9.43
C GLY A 251 9.16 -14.20 9.44
N LEU A 252 9.09 -12.91 9.09
CA LEU A 252 10.29 -12.07 9.00
C LEU A 252 10.92 -11.74 10.36
N SER A 253 10.12 -11.50 11.40
CA SER A 253 10.64 -11.03 12.68
C SER A 253 9.88 -11.58 13.85
N CYS A 254 10.62 -12.21 14.75
CA CYS A 254 10.14 -12.71 16.03
C CYS A 254 10.09 -11.62 17.13
N ALA A 255 10.90 -10.56 16.99
CA ALA A 255 11.09 -9.56 18.04
C ALA A 255 10.11 -8.38 17.94
N THR A 256 9.57 -8.15 16.75
CA THR A 256 8.66 -7.05 16.44
C THR A 256 7.30 -7.60 16.03
N PRO A 257 6.20 -6.95 16.41
CA PRO A 257 4.89 -7.25 15.84
C PRO A 257 4.97 -7.23 14.31
N PRO A 258 4.26 -8.15 13.63
CA PRO A 258 4.29 -8.22 12.19
C PRO A 258 3.75 -6.92 11.58
N PRO A 259 4.19 -6.56 10.36
CA PRO A 259 3.67 -5.38 9.69
C PRO A 259 2.16 -5.51 9.45
N LEU A 260 1.50 -4.35 9.33
CA LEU A 260 0.17 -4.33 8.72
C LEU A 260 0.32 -4.71 7.24
N ILE A 261 -0.55 -5.59 6.75
CA ILE A 261 -0.57 -5.98 5.34
C ILE A 261 -1.87 -5.44 4.73
N ILE A 262 -1.73 -4.65 3.66
CA ILE A 262 -2.84 -4.11 2.89
C ILE A 262 -2.83 -4.76 1.51
N HIS A 263 -3.91 -5.41 1.11
CA HIS A 263 -4.14 -5.88 -0.25
C HIS A 263 -5.01 -4.87 -1.01
N LEU A 264 -4.48 -4.31 -2.09
CA LEU A 264 -5.23 -3.46 -2.99
C LEU A 264 -6.01 -4.36 -3.96
N ASP A 265 -7.32 -4.48 -3.71
CA ASP A 265 -8.22 -5.30 -4.51
C ASP A 265 -8.70 -4.51 -5.73
N ASP A 266 -8.19 -4.92 -6.89
CA ASP A 266 -8.45 -4.34 -8.20
C ASP A 266 -9.59 -5.03 -8.95
N LEU A 267 -10.26 -6.02 -8.34
CA LEU A 267 -11.30 -6.84 -8.98
C LEU A 267 -12.19 -5.98 -9.89
N PRO A 268 -12.02 -6.05 -11.23
CA PRO A 268 -12.76 -5.18 -12.11
C PRO A 268 -14.23 -5.55 -11.98
N THR A 269 -15.06 -4.56 -11.65
CA THR A 269 -16.48 -4.66 -11.96
C THR A 269 -16.56 -4.71 -13.47
N VAL A 270 -16.93 -5.87 -14.03
CA VAL A 270 -17.06 -6.07 -15.48
C VAL A 270 -17.85 -4.90 -16.05
N VAL A 271 -17.19 -4.03 -16.82
CA VAL A 271 -17.81 -2.93 -17.52
C VAL A 271 -17.39 -3.03 -18.96
N GLY A 272 -18.31 -3.49 -19.82
CA GLY A 272 -18.18 -3.31 -21.25
C GLY A 272 -18.09 -4.61 -22.03
N GLY A 273 -19.18 -5.35 -22.11
CA GLY A 273 -19.37 -6.40 -23.10
C GLY A 273 -20.79 -6.93 -23.04
N ASN A 274 -21.66 -6.42 -23.94
CA ASN A 274 -23.11 -6.63 -24.17
C ASN A 274 -23.66 -8.08 -24.14
N THR A 275 -23.10 -8.98 -23.34
CA THR A 275 -23.43 -10.40 -23.26
C THR A 275 -24.22 -10.66 -21.98
N HIS A 276 -25.11 -11.64 -22.06
CA HIS A 276 -26.03 -12.02 -20.99
C HIS A 276 -25.33 -12.35 -19.65
N GLU A 277 -24.01 -12.61 -19.66
CA GLU A 277 -23.15 -12.79 -18.48
C GLU A 277 -22.97 -11.50 -17.66
N GLU A 278 -22.99 -10.31 -18.27
CA GLU A 278 -22.87 -9.03 -17.55
C GLU A 278 -24.03 -8.81 -16.57
N ASN A 279 -25.25 -9.20 -16.93
CA ASN A 279 -26.40 -9.02 -16.05
C ASN A 279 -26.37 -10.01 -14.87
N VAL A 280 -25.84 -11.22 -15.06
CA VAL A 280 -25.67 -12.19 -13.96
C VAL A 280 -24.53 -11.74 -13.04
N ILE A 281 -23.42 -11.23 -13.60
CA ILE A 281 -22.29 -10.72 -12.84
C ILE A 281 -22.63 -9.40 -12.14
N ALA A 282 -23.34 -8.46 -12.75
CA ALA A 282 -23.75 -7.20 -12.11
C ALA A 282 -24.73 -7.43 -10.95
N THR A 283 -25.63 -8.41 -11.08
CA THR A 283 -26.58 -8.78 -10.02
C THR A 283 -25.88 -9.54 -8.89
N ALA A 284 -24.96 -10.45 -9.22
CA ALA A 284 -24.09 -11.10 -8.24
C ALA A 284 -23.17 -10.08 -7.54
N THR A 285 -22.63 -9.10 -8.27
CA THR A 285 -21.77 -8.02 -7.78
C THR A 285 -22.53 -7.06 -6.87
N LYS A 286 -23.79 -6.71 -7.16
CA LYS A 286 -24.63 -5.89 -6.26
C LYS A 286 -24.94 -6.61 -4.94
N GLN A 287 -25.18 -7.92 -4.97
CA GLN A 287 -25.37 -8.71 -3.73
C GLN A 287 -24.04 -8.97 -3.00
N LYS A 288 -22.92 -9.08 -3.72
CA LYS A 288 -21.57 -9.19 -3.15
C LYS A 288 -21.11 -7.87 -2.54
N LYS A 289 -21.37 -6.71 -3.15
CA LYS A 289 -20.98 -5.38 -2.62
C LYS A 289 -21.38 -5.16 -1.17
N ARG A 290 -22.58 -5.62 -0.77
CA ARG A 290 -23.08 -5.54 0.62
C ARG A 290 -22.45 -6.52 1.62
N LYS A 291 -21.70 -7.53 1.16
CA LYS A 291 -21.07 -8.55 2.02
C LYS A 291 -19.54 -8.61 1.90
N GLN A 292 -18.95 -7.93 0.92
CA GLN A 292 -17.59 -8.20 0.44
C GLN A 292 -16.57 -7.12 0.83
N GLN A 293 -16.90 -6.26 1.80
CA GLN A 293 -15.92 -5.79 2.79
C GLN A 293 -15.56 -6.91 3.80
N GLN A 294 -16.19 -8.09 3.72
CA GLN A 294 -15.59 -9.31 4.26
C GLN A 294 -14.21 -9.49 3.62
N VAL A 295 -13.19 -9.17 4.42
CA VAL A 295 -11.89 -9.84 4.50
C VAL A 295 -11.81 -10.95 3.46
N LEU A 296 -11.14 -10.70 2.34
CA LEU A 296 -10.90 -11.70 1.31
C LEU A 296 -9.99 -12.80 1.86
N GLY A 297 -10.55 -13.65 2.73
CA GLY A 297 -10.14 -15.01 3.08
C GLY A 297 -8.71 -15.26 3.54
N GLY A 298 -8.00 -14.26 4.04
CA GLY A 298 -6.81 -14.46 4.86
C GLY A 298 -7.01 -13.84 6.23
N ASP A 299 -6.72 -14.60 7.29
CA ASP A 299 -7.02 -14.20 8.68
C ASP A 299 -6.26 -12.95 9.15
N ASN A 300 -5.37 -12.40 8.33
CA ASN A 300 -4.38 -11.39 8.74
C ASN A 300 -4.09 -10.29 7.69
N ILE A 301 -5.03 -10.00 6.77
CA ILE A 301 -4.84 -8.96 5.75
C ILE A 301 -6.02 -7.99 5.64
N LEU A 302 -5.72 -6.69 5.53
CA LEU A 302 -6.71 -5.64 5.25
C LEU A 302 -6.85 -5.50 3.74
N SER A 303 -8.07 -5.59 3.19
CA SER A 303 -8.30 -5.38 1.76
C SER A 303 -8.89 -4.00 1.51
N VAL A 304 -8.29 -3.23 0.59
CA VAL A 304 -8.79 -1.92 0.15
C VAL A 304 -9.21 -2.05 -1.31
N ARG A 305 -10.48 -1.79 -1.59
CA ARG A 305 -11.03 -1.84 -2.94
C ARG A 305 -10.90 -0.49 -3.61
N TYR A 306 -10.36 -0.48 -4.82
CA TYR A 306 -10.12 0.77 -5.54
C TYR A 306 -10.62 0.76 -7.00
N ALA A 307 -10.89 -0.42 -7.55
CA ALA A 307 -11.25 -0.61 -8.95
C ALA A 307 -12.42 0.28 -9.39
N ASP A 308 -13.46 0.40 -8.56
CA ASP A 308 -14.64 1.21 -8.90
C ASP A 308 -14.32 2.71 -9.03
N ILE A 309 -13.44 3.23 -8.16
CA ILE A 309 -13.03 4.63 -8.17
C ILE A 309 -12.14 4.89 -9.38
N VAL A 310 -11.11 4.05 -9.57
CA VAL A 310 -10.17 4.17 -10.69
C VAL A 310 -10.90 4.02 -12.03
N ASN A 311 -11.71 2.98 -12.20
CA ASN A 311 -12.46 2.76 -13.43
C ASN A 311 -13.41 3.91 -13.76
N ARG A 312 -13.95 4.61 -12.76
CA ARG A 312 -14.85 5.74 -13.02
C ARG A 312 -14.11 6.96 -13.56
N VAL A 313 -12.92 7.21 -13.02
CA VAL A 313 -12.03 8.30 -13.45
C VAL A 313 -11.45 7.99 -14.84
N LEU A 314 -11.02 6.75 -15.07
CA LEU A 314 -10.38 6.34 -16.32
C LEU A 314 -11.35 6.16 -17.50
N LYS A 315 -12.66 6.03 -17.26
CA LYS A 315 -13.69 5.86 -18.32
C LYS A 315 -13.93 7.09 -19.19
N THR A 316 -13.15 8.16 -19.03
CA THR A 316 -13.42 9.45 -19.65
C THR A 316 -12.86 9.57 -21.07
N ASP A 317 -11.99 8.67 -21.54
CA ASP A 317 -11.49 8.63 -22.92
C ASP A 317 -11.34 7.16 -23.40
N ASP A 318 -11.39 6.91 -24.72
CA ASP A 318 -11.40 5.57 -25.36
C ASP A 318 -10.13 4.71 -25.10
N ASP A 319 -9.13 5.25 -24.39
CA ASP A 319 -7.92 4.57 -23.97
C ASP A 319 -8.03 4.16 -22.50
N THR A 320 -8.28 2.89 -22.22
CA THR A 320 -8.37 2.32 -20.86
C THR A 320 -7.01 2.19 -20.16
N SER A 321 -6.00 2.97 -20.54
CA SER A 321 -4.70 2.95 -19.89
C SER A 321 -4.82 3.53 -18.48
N PHE A 322 -4.14 2.92 -17.51
CA PHE A 322 -4.08 3.37 -16.13
C PHE A 322 -3.58 4.82 -16.04
N GLY A 323 -2.55 5.16 -16.83
CA GLY A 323 -2.16 6.55 -17.07
C GLY A 323 -1.64 7.28 -15.82
N MET A 324 -1.32 8.56 -16.00
CA MET A 324 -0.89 9.44 -14.92
C MET A 324 -2.02 9.71 -13.92
N GLU A 325 -3.23 9.82 -14.44
CA GLU A 325 -4.49 9.95 -13.73
C GLU A 325 -4.63 8.81 -12.71
N GLY A 326 -4.51 7.56 -13.15
CA GLY A 326 -4.59 6.38 -12.28
C GLY A 326 -3.53 6.40 -11.18
N HIS A 327 -2.29 6.79 -11.49
CA HIS A 327 -1.24 6.88 -10.47
C HIS A 327 -1.54 7.94 -9.40
N VAL A 328 -2.05 9.10 -9.80
CA VAL A 328 -2.45 10.17 -8.86
C VAL A 328 -3.64 9.71 -8.00
N VAL A 329 -4.66 9.14 -8.62
CA VAL A 329 -5.85 8.65 -7.92
C VAL A 329 -5.47 7.54 -6.93
N MET A 330 -4.60 6.61 -7.31
CA MET A 330 -4.15 5.57 -6.39
C MET A 330 -3.35 6.11 -5.21
N THR A 331 -2.52 7.13 -5.41
CA THR A 331 -1.86 7.83 -4.31
C THR A 331 -2.88 8.35 -3.30
N TRP A 332 -3.96 9.00 -3.76
CA TRP A 332 -4.99 9.52 -2.87
C TRP A 332 -5.80 8.44 -2.19
N ILE A 333 -6.18 7.37 -2.90
CA ILE A 333 -6.94 6.25 -2.32
C ILE A 333 -6.15 5.61 -1.19
N VAL A 334 -4.87 5.29 -1.41
CA VAL A 334 -4.03 4.67 -0.38
C VAL A 334 -3.77 5.64 0.76
N ALA A 335 -3.47 6.91 0.49
CA ALA A 335 -3.27 7.91 1.54
C ALA A 335 -4.54 8.12 2.38
N HIS A 336 -5.71 8.14 1.75
CA HIS A 336 -7.00 8.25 2.44
C HIS A 336 -7.25 7.04 3.34
N ALA A 337 -7.01 5.81 2.86
CA ALA A 337 -7.15 4.61 3.67
C ALA A 337 -6.24 4.63 4.92
N LEU A 338 -4.99 5.10 4.78
CA LEU A 338 -4.07 5.23 5.91
C LEU A 338 -4.49 6.34 6.88
N ALA A 339 -5.00 7.45 6.36
CA ALA A 339 -5.52 8.56 7.17
C ALA A 339 -6.76 8.13 7.96
N ASP A 340 -7.67 7.37 7.34
CA ASP A 340 -8.87 6.83 7.96
C ASP A 340 -8.52 5.86 9.10
N ILE A 341 -7.63 4.87 8.85
CA ILE A 341 -7.09 3.98 9.89
C ILE A 341 -6.56 4.77 11.10
N THR A 342 -5.80 5.82 10.84
CA THR A 342 -5.20 6.66 11.89
C THR A 342 -6.27 7.48 12.64
N SER A 343 -7.25 8.01 11.91
CA SER A 343 -8.37 8.79 12.46
C SER A 343 -9.27 7.94 13.35
N GLN A 344 -9.59 6.71 12.93
CA GLN A 344 -10.38 5.75 13.72
C GLN A 344 -9.66 5.41 15.04
N TYR A 345 -8.35 5.16 14.99
CA TYR A 345 -7.54 4.96 16.20
C TYR A 345 -7.60 6.18 17.12
N CYS A 346 -7.42 7.38 16.58
CA CYS A 346 -7.50 8.62 17.34
C CYS A 346 -8.86 8.82 18.02
N SER A 347 -9.94 8.49 17.31
CA SER A 347 -11.31 8.58 17.81
C SER A 347 -11.59 7.56 18.93
N SER A 348 -11.14 6.31 18.77
CA SER A 348 -11.25 5.28 19.82
C SER A 348 -10.41 5.65 21.04
N TYR A 349 -9.18 6.12 20.84
CA TYR A 349 -8.28 6.54 21.91
C TYR A 349 -8.88 7.66 22.77
N GLN A 350 -9.55 8.64 22.13
CA GLN A 350 -10.22 9.74 22.84
C GLN A 350 -11.44 9.28 23.65
N LYS A 351 -12.18 8.28 23.18
CA LYS A 351 -13.39 7.78 23.86
C LYS A 351 -13.04 6.91 25.08
N ASP A 352 -12.11 5.98 24.92
CA ASP A 352 -11.97 4.88 25.87
C ASP A 352 -10.76 5.00 26.80
N GLY A 353 -9.69 5.72 26.41
CA GLY A 353 -8.44 5.86 27.19
C GLY A 353 -7.72 4.56 27.59
N THR A 354 -8.33 3.39 27.35
CA THR A 354 -7.97 2.06 27.87
C THR A 354 -7.51 1.09 26.78
N SER A 355 -7.78 1.38 25.51
CA SER A 355 -7.33 0.58 24.35
C SER A 355 -5.82 0.31 24.38
N ALA A 356 -5.00 1.29 24.80
CA ALA A 356 -3.55 1.15 24.86
C ALA A 356 -3.05 0.04 25.81
N ILE A 357 -3.75 -0.22 26.91
CA ILE A 357 -3.36 -1.24 27.90
C ILE A 357 -3.66 -2.64 27.36
N LYS A 358 -4.82 -2.81 26.72
CA LYS A 358 -5.25 -4.09 26.14
C LYS A 358 -4.34 -4.54 25.00
N ILE A 359 -3.93 -3.61 24.11
CA ILE A 359 -2.97 -3.87 23.04
C ILE A 359 -1.63 -4.35 23.62
N GLN A 360 -1.13 -3.69 24.66
CA GLN A 360 0.15 -4.04 25.26
C GLN A 360 0.12 -5.45 25.90
N GLN A 361 -0.98 -5.81 26.55
CA GLN A 361 -1.18 -7.14 27.13
C GLN A 361 -1.20 -8.22 26.04
N MET A 362 -2.00 -8.03 24.97
CA MET A 362 -2.09 -9.00 23.87
C MET A 362 -0.76 -9.14 23.11
N LEU A 363 -0.02 -8.05 22.91
CA LEU A 363 1.30 -8.11 22.29
C LEU A 363 2.30 -8.90 23.13
N ASN A 364 2.23 -8.80 24.45
CA ASN A 364 3.10 -9.56 25.35
C ASN A 364 2.73 -11.06 25.32
N GLU A 365 1.44 -11.39 25.25
CA GLU A 365 0.95 -12.78 25.15
C GLU A 365 1.31 -13.42 23.79
N ASN A 366 1.14 -12.71 22.68
CA ASN A 366 1.43 -13.21 21.34
C ASN A 366 2.94 -13.38 21.07
N LYS A 367 3.80 -12.52 21.65
CA LYS A 367 5.27 -12.65 21.57
C LYS A 367 5.78 -13.98 22.14
N LEU A 368 5.10 -14.54 23.14
CA LEU A 368 5.49 -15.81 23.77
C LEU A 368 5.20 -17.04 22.90
N ASN A 369 4.21 -16.97 22.01
CA ASN A 369 3.74 -18.15 21.27
C ASN A 369 4.37 -18.30 19.87
N ALA A 370 4.67 -17.21 19.16
CA ALA A 370 5.09 -17.27 17.75
C ALA A 370 6.52 -17.80 17.54
N CYS A 371 7.39 -17.73 18.55
CA CYS A 371 8.84 -17.99 18.39
C CYS A 371 9.34 -19.23 19.14
N SER A 372 8.45 -19.97 19.80
CA SER A 372 8.80 -21.12 20.62
C SER A 372 9.06 -22.40 19.81
N SER A 373 8.64 -22.48 18.54
CA SER A 373 8.45 -23.79 17.89
C SER A 373 9.43 -24.20 16.78
N ASN A 374 10.41 -23.39 16.31
CA ASN A 374 11.19 -23.80 15.12
C ASN A 374 12.59 -23.19 14.90
N GLU A 375 13.40 -22.94 15.93
CA GLU A 375 14.78 -22.47 15.72
C GLU A 375 15.76 -23.52 15.15
N ASN A 376 15.40 -24.81 15.10
CA ASN A 376 16.34 -25.89 14.76
C ASN A 376 16.50 -26.22 13.27
N LYS A 377 15.92 -25.45 12.34
CA LYS A 377 16.12 -25.64 10.88
C LYS A 377 16.22 -24.31 10.11
N LYS A 378 17.21 -23.48 10.43
CA LYS A 378 17.63 -22.42 9.49
C LYS A 378 18.54 -23.03 8.43
N GLU A 379 17.95 -23.53 7.34
CA GLU A 379 18.70 -23.70 6.10
C GLU A 379 19.26 -22.32 5.71
N SER A 380 20.57 -22.24 5.45
CA SER A 380 21.21 -21.02 5.00
C SER A 380 20.52 -20.52 3.72
N PRO A 381 20.11 -19.25 3.63
CA PRO A 381 19.47 -18.73 2.43
C PRO A 381 20.42 -18.93 1.24
N CYS A 382 19.98 -19.69 0.25
CA CYS A 382 20.76 -19.94 -0.94
C CYS A 382 20.71 -18.68 -1.80
N THR A 383 21.80 -17.90 -1.79
CA THR A 383 21.93 -16.58 -2.43
C THR A 383 21.60 -16.57 -3.93
N PHE A 384 21.55 -17.75 -4.57
CA PHE A 384 21.34 -17.90 -6.02
C PHE A 384 20.00 -18.53 -6.42
N ALA A 385 19.11 -18.85 -5.48
CA ALA A 385 17.83 -19.53 -5.79
C ALA A 385 16.85 -18.69 -6.63
N TRP A 386 17.09 -17.38 -6.76
CA TRP A 386 16.23 -16.47 -7.51
C TRP A 386 16.42 -16.53 -9.04
N PHE A 387 17.54 -17.07 -9.53
CA PHE A 387 17.80 -17.17 -10.99
C PHE A 387 17.03 -18.30 -11.68
N ALA A 388 16.50 -19.27 -10.93
CA ALA A 388 15.88 -20.47 -11.48
C ALA A 388 14.36 -20.45 -11.22
N SER A 389 13.59 -19.87 -12.14
CA SER A 389 12.16 -20.20 -12.23
C SER A 389 12.01 -21.66 -12.71
N PRO A 390 11.19 -22.51 -12.07
CA PRO A 390 11.03 -23.92 -12.44
C PRO A 390 10.49 -24.17 -13.86
N LYS A 391 10.04 -23.13 -14.58
CA LYS A 391 9.37 -23.25 -15.88
C LYS A 391 10.10 -22.56 -17.04
N GLY A 392 11.37 -22.18 -16.90
CA GLY A 392 12.15 -21.60 -18.00
C GLY A 392 11.76 -20.18 -18.44
N ALA A 393 10.71 -19.60 -17.82
CA ALA A 393 10.39 -18.17 -17.89
C ALA A 393 11.15 -17.43 -16.78
N GLY A 394 12.48 -17.39 -16.88
CA GLY A 394 13.27 -16.52 -16.00
C GLY A 394 12.83 -15.07 -16.21
N THR A 395 12.42 -14.40 -15.13
CA THR A 395 11.85 -13.04 -15.14
C THR A 395 12.87 -11.93 -15.42
N LEU A 396 14.15 -12.25 -15.61
CA LEU A 396 15.19 -11.26 -15.91
C LEU A 396 15.46 -11.24 -17.43
N SER A 397 14.65 -10.47 -18.15
CA SER A 397 14.81 -10.25 -19.60
C SER A 397 15.89 -9.20 -19.95
N LYS A 398 16.55 -8.60 -18.95
CA LYS A 398 17.60 -7.58 -19.15
C LYS A 398 18.96 -8.04 -18.58
N PRO A 399 19.84 -8.60 -19.42
CA PRO A 399 21.20 -9.01 -19.04
C PRO A 399 22.05 -7.91 -18.40
N ILE A 400 21.75 -6.63 -18.68
CA ILE A 400 22.52 -5.48 -18.19
C ILE A 400 22.26 -5.22 -16.70
N GLU A 401 21.03 -5.37 -16.24
CA GLU A 401 20.66 -5.22 -14.83
C GLU A 401 21.20 -6.40 -14.01
N LEU A 402 21.18 -7.62 -14.59
CA LEU A 402 21.80 -8.81 -14.02
C LEU A 402 23.28 -8.60 -13.66
N ASN A 403 24.01 -7.94 -14.57
CA ASN A 403 25.43 -7.67 -14.38
C ASN A 403 25.69 -6.74 -13.18
N GLN A 404 24.81 -5.79 -12.89
CA GLN A 404 25.00 -4.86 -11.76
C GLN A 404 24.85 -5.55 -10.40
N TYR A 405 23.97 -6.55 -10.30
CA TYR A 405 23.76 -7.30 -9.06
C TYR A 405 24.72 -8.49 -8.89
N ILE A 406 25.21 -9.06 -10.00
CA ILE A 406 26.09 -10.25 -9.96
C ILE A 406 27.58 -9.89 -9.91
N LEU A 407 28.05 -8.87 -10.66
CA LEU A 407 29.49 -8.56 -10.76
C LEU A 407 30.18 -8.39 -9.40
N PRO A 408 29.60 -7.67 -8.43
CA PRO A 408 30.24 -7.49 -7.13
C PRO A 408 30.52 -8.81 -6.40
N HIS A 409 29.74 -9.86 -6.67
CA HIS A 409 29.86 -11.16 -6.02
C HIS A 409 30.71 -12.17 -6.81
N ILE A 410 30.91 -11.95 -8.12
CA ILE A 410 31.84 -12.73 -8.96
C ILE A 410 33.28 -12.25 -8.80
N ILE A 411 33.51 -10.96 -8.51
CA ILE A 411 34.87 -10.40 -8.39
C ILE A 411 35.50 -10.67 -7.01
N GLU A 412 34.69 -10.97 -5.99
CA GLU A 412 35.14 -11.23 -4.61
C GLU A 412 35.37 -12.72 -4.27
N ASN A 413 35.22 -13.64 -5.23
CA ASN A 413 35.63 -15.05 -5.13
C ASN A 413 36.46 -15.44 -6.35
#